data_AF-A0A484D7X0-F1
#
_entry.id   AF-A0A484D7X0-F1
#
_cell.length_a   1.000
_cell.length_b   1.000
_cell.length_c   1.000
_cell.angle_alpha   90.00
_cell.angle_beta   90.00
_cell.angle_gamma   90.00
#
_symmetry.space_group_name_H-M   'P 1'
#
loop_
_entity.id
_entity.type
_entity.pdbx_description
1 polymer ?
#
loop_
_entity_poly.entity_id
_entity_poly.type
_entity_poly.pdbx_seq_one_letter_code
_entity_poly.pdbx_strand_id
1 'polypeptide(L)'
;MSTSLERAVAQKKEAIEAVMDMFEKGAEVLASAVGELFPLCEAAAPVLRLALDNVHSKEVFYVKEQFLTVRNKLDVLSTQLEDIDSEIKKGRLDSQYFSVEENIRNQFRKYMDILEAKQQFREVKTRLFVEHFAKTGGEKNLFVLYDALMGTNSFGESVLEVVERYVARNRRLLEDFCVRMKELFCLGLIALLGHCALTQGQDEEDDKILEWSSKIEEVESRMKTTIESCIAAFPEQAKLDAKHLLQEKEEENLQDTTQQLLEFLVKKYDWVSWSVRLINHSGSTYRNWRAGEHFHHVAGQNWFEVLQVNNINLVVSYSTKPQPVPRDCIRQVMEGQGKKGNAPVVVEVLEKQLCGFVVHAVSRHKESAAAWSFPEDCHYWERHKNVSVCVHSE
;
A
#
# COMPACT_ATOMS: atom_id res chain seq x y z
N MET A 1 17.16 -8.65 -41.04
CA MET A 1 17.24 -8.42 -39.58
C MET A 1 15.96 -7.79 -39.05
N SER A 2 15.42 -6.75 -39.70
CA SER A 2 14.19 -6.06 -39.29
C SER A 2 12.96 -6.97 -39.09
N THR A 3 12.70 -7.92 -39.98
CA THR A 3 11.61 -8.92 -39.83
C THR A 3 11.77 -9.85 -38.61
N SER A 4 13.00 -10.11 -38.17
CA SER A 4 13.26 -10.89 -36.95
C SER A 4 13.00 -10.06 -35.68
N LEU A 5 13.38 -8.78 -35.72
CA LEU A 5 13.16 -7.84 -34.63
C LEU A 5 11.67 -7.50 -34.46
N GLU A 6 10.94 -7.30 -35.56
CA GLU A 6 9.48 -7.11 -35.52
C GLU A 6 8.78 -8.31 -34.86
N ARG A 7 9.20 -9.54 -35.19
CA ARG A 7 8.68 -10.75 -34.54
C ARG A 7 9.02 -10.78 -33.05
N ALA A 8 10.22 -10.38 -32.65
CA ALA A 8 10.62 -10.31 -31.24
C ALA A 8 9.76 -9.31 -30.46
N VAL A 9 9.48 -8.12 -31.02
CA VAL A 9 8.57 -7.14 -30.41
C VAL A 9 7.14 -7.68 -30.34
N ALA A 10 6.66 -8.32 -31.41
CA ALA A 10 5.33 -8.92 -31.44
C ALA A 10 5.15 -10.03 -30.38
N GLN A 11 6.17 -10.87 -30.16
CA GLN A 11 6.17 -11.91 -29.13
C GLN A 11 6.11 -11.35 -27.71
N LYS A 12 6.61 -10.13 -27.47
CA LYS A 12 6.56 -9.47 -26.17
C LYS A 12 5.25 -8.71 -25.91
N LYS A 13 4.42 -8.51 -26.94
CA LYS A 13 3.20 -7.68 -26.85
C LYS A 13 2.24 -8.14 -25.76
N GLU A 14 1.96 -9.45 -25.68
CA GLU A 14 1.05 -10.02 -24.68
C GLU A 14 1.57 -9.84 -23.24
N ALA A 15 2.87 -10.03 -23.03
CA ALA A 15 3.48 -9.78 -21.72
C ALA A 15 3.45 -8.30 -21.34
N ILE A 16 3.64 -7.40 -22.32
CA ILE A 16 3.51 -5.95 -22.11
C ILE A 16 2.06 -5.58 -21.78
N GLU A 17 1.08 -6.15 -22.48
CA GLU A 17 -0.34 -5.94 -22.18
C GLU A 17 -0.67 -6.37 -20.74
N ALA A 18 -0.16 -7.52 -20.29
CA ALA A 18 -0.33 -7.96 -18.91
C ALA A 18 0.26 -6.97 -17.89
N VAL A 19 1.44 -6.40 -18.16
CA VAL A 19 2.03 -5.33 -17.33
C VAL A 19 1.11 -4.11 -17.30
N MET A 20 0.61 -3.68 -18.45
CA MET A 20 -0.26 -2.51 -18.55
C MET A 20 -1.62 -2.72 -17.85
N ASP A 21 -2.17 -3.94 -17.88
CA ASP A 21 -3.37 -4.29 -17.13
C ASP A 21 -3.17 -4.16 -15.61
N MET A 22 -2.00 -4.53 -15.09
CA MET A 22 -1.69 -4.36 -13.65
C MET A 22 -1.61 -2.89 -13.27
N PHE A 23 -0.99 -2.10 -14.15
CA PHE A 23 -0.94 -0.65 -14.08
C PHE A 23 -2.35 -0.03 -14.02
N GLU A 24 -3.36 -0.62 -14.67
CA GLU A 24 -4.77 -0.18 -14.61
C GLU A 24 -5.50 -0.69 -13.36
N LYS A 25 -5.15 -1.86 -12.83
CA LYS A 25 -5.76 -2.44 -11.61
C LYS A 25 -5.42 -1.68 -10.33
N GLY A 26 -4.40 -0.81 -10.36
CA GLY A 26 -4.06 0.11 -9.27
C GLY A 26 -2.81 -0.26 -8.49
N ALA A 27 -2.42 0.62 -7.56
CA ALA A 27 -1.12 0.55 -6.89
C ALA A 27 -0.91 -0.73 -6.09
N GLU A 28 -1.93 -1.24 -5.42
CA GLU A 28 -1.89 -2.48 -4.63
C GLU A 28 -1.42 -3.70 -5.44
N VAL A 29 -2.01 -3.89 -6.63
CA VAL A 29 -1.68 -5.01 -7.52
C VAL A 29 -0.26 -4.85 -8.05
N LEU A 30 0.08 -3.65 -8.52
CA LEU A 30 1.37 -3.38 -9.14
C LEU A 30 2.54 -3.43 -8.13
N ALA A 31 2.35 -2.86 -6.95
CA ALA A 31 3.36 -2.83 -5.89
C ALA A 31 3.70 -4.26 -5.39
N SER A 32 2.70 -5.15 -5.37
CA SER A 32 2.83 -6.52 -4.86
C SER A 32 3.27 -7.55 -5.91
N ALA A 33 3.35 -7.15 -7.19
CA ALA A 33 3.80 -8.04 -8.26
C ALA A 33 5.30 -8.24 -8.25
N VAL A 34 5.76 -9.42 -8.69
CA VAL A 34 7.18 -9.82 -8.68
C VAL A 34 7.54 -10.52 -9.98
N GLY A 35 8.59 -10.07 -10.65
CA GLY A 35 9.10 -10.60 -11.92
C GLY A 35 8.29 -10.18 -13.15
N GLU A 36 7.22 -9.40 -12.96
CA GLU A 36 6.24 -9.14 -14.03
C GLU A 36 6.59 -7.90 -14.87
N LEU A 37 7.36 -6.94 -14.34
CA LEU A 37 7.65 -5.67 -15.02
C LEU A 37 8.69 -5.74 -16.15
N PHE A 38 9.60 -6.70 -16.06
CA PHE A 38 10.81 -6.71 -16.89
C PHE A 38 10.56 -6.86 -18.41
N PRO A 39 9.54 -7.60 -18.90
CA PRO A 39 9.24 -7.71 -20.33
C PRO A 39 9.03 -6.36 -21.05
N LEU A 40 8.51 -5.34 -20.34
CA LEU A 40 8.39 -3.99 -20.89
C LEU A 40 9.77 -3.37 -21.16
N CYS A 41 10.72 -3.57 -20.25
CA CYS A 41 12.07 -3.01 -20.37
C CYS A 41 12.85 -3.69 -21.51
N GLU A 42 12.76 -5.02 -21.63
CA GLU A 42 13.43 -5.80 -22.67
C GLU A 42 13.06 -5.38 -24.10
N ALA A 43 11.90 -4.75 -24.29
CA ALA A 43 11.49 -4.27 -25.61
C ALA A 43 12.27 -3.02 -26.06
N ALA A 44 13.03 -2.36 -25.18
CA ALA A 44 13.70 -1.09 -25.48
C ALA A 44 14.74 -1.21 -26.62
N ALA A 45 15.60 -2.22 -26.56
CA ALA A 45 16.63 -2.45 -27.57
C ALA A 45 16.07 -2.78 -28.97
N PRO A 46 15.15 -3.77 -29.14
CA PRO A 46 14.59 -4.07 -30.45
C PRO A 46 13.75 -2.91 -31.01
N VAL A 47 12.98 -2.20 -30.18
CA VAL A 47 12.22 -1.01 -30.60
C VAL A 47 13.17 0.08 -31.11
N LEU A 48 14.29 0.32 -30.43
CA LEU A 48 15.27 1.31 -30.84
C LEU A 48 15.92 0.95 -32.18
N ARG A 49 16.36 -0.30 -32.36
CA ARG A 49 16.95 -0.78 -33.63
C ARG A 49 15.97 -0.63 -34.78
N LEU A 50 14.72 -1.05 -34.60
CA LEU A 50 13.65 -0.90 -35.60
C LEU A 50 13.36 0.56 -35.92
N ALA A 51 13.34 1.43 -34.89
CA ALA A 51 13.18 2.85 -35.09
C ALA A 51 14.32 3.39 -35.97
N LEU A 52 15.58 3.09 -35.68
CA LEU A 52 16.74 3.55 -36.47
C LEU A 52 16.71 3.07 -37.93
N ASP A 53 16.21 1.85 -38.17
CA ASP A 53 16.01 1.28 -39.50
C ASP A 53 14.84 1.91 -40.30
N ASN A 54 14.13 2.90 -39.73
CA ASN A 54 12.89 3.47 -40.29
C ASN A 54 11.74 2.46 -40.43
N VAL A 55 11.71 1.45 -39.57
CA VAL A 55 10.62 0.48 -39.56
C VAL A 55 9.45 1.05 -38.78
N HIS A 56 8.29 1.10 -39.42
CA HIS A 56 7.05 1.59 -38.85
C HIS A 56 6.02 0.45 -38.77
N SER A 57 6.09 -0.34 -37.69
CA SER A 57 5.10 -1.38 -37.39
C SER A 57 4.12 -0.91 -36.31
N LYS A 58 2.93 -1.54 -36.26
CA LYS A 58 1.91 -1.24 -35.24
C LYS A 58 2.42 -1.60 -33.84
N GLU A 59 3.22 -2.65 -33.75
CA GLU A 59 3.80 -3.18 -32.53
C GLU A 59 4.85 -2.22 -31.97
N VAL A 60 5.73 -1.67 -32.81
CA VAL A 60 6.70 -0.66 -32.41
C VAL A 60 6.01 0.61 -31.90
N PHE A 61 4.96 1.05 -32.59
CA PHE A 61 4.15 2.19 -32.14
C PHE A 61 3.49 1.89 -30.78
N TYR A 62 2.87 0.73 -30.63
CA TYR A 62 2.22 0.31 -29.39
C TYR A 62 3.18 0.32 -28.20
N VAL A 63 4.36 -0.30 -28.32
CA VAL A 63 5.34 -0.35 -27.22
C VAL A 63 5.84 1.04 -26.86
N LYS A 64 6.10 1.90 -27.86
CA LYS A 64 6.46 3.30 -27.62
C LYS A 64 5.39 4.05 -26.83
N GLU A 65 4.10 3.84 -27.14
CA GLU A 65 3.01 4.44 -26.36
C GLU A 65 3.00 3.91 -24.92
N GLN A 66 3.29 2.62 -24.69
CA GLN A 66 3.38 2.08 -23.33
C GLN A 66 4.53 2.71 -22.53
N PHE A 67 5.67 2.99 -23.14
CA PHE A 67 6.76 3.74 -22.50
C PHE A 67 6.32 5.15 -22.07
N LEU A 68 5.53 5.83 -22.90
CA LEU A 68 4.96 7.14 -22.56
C LEU A 68 3.94 7.03 -21.42
N THR A 69 3.11 5.99 -21.41
CA THR A 69 2.14 5.74 -20.32
C THR A 69 2.84 5.59 -18.98
N VAL A 70 3.91 4.78 -18.90
CA VAL A 70 4.68 4.60 -17.65
C VAL A 70 5.26 5.93 -17.17
N ARG A 71 5.87 6.72 -18.07
CA ARG A 71 6.36 8.06 -17.72
C ARG A 71 5.26 8.96 -17.16
N ASN A 72 4.10 8.99 -17.80
CA ASN A 72 3.00 9.87 -17.37
C ASN A 72 2.44 9.47 -15.99
N LYS A 73 2.42 8.18 -15.66
CA LYS A 73 2.00 7.72 -14.32
C LYS A 73 2.99 8.14 -13.23
N LEU A 74 4.29 8.08 -13.52
CA LEU A 74 5.34 8.56 -12.62
C LEU A 74 5.17 10.05 -12.29
N ASP A 75 4.78 10.88 -13.26
CA ASP A 75 4.53 12.31 -13.04
C ASP A 75 3.34 12.56 -12.08
N VAL A 76 2.27 11.74 -12.20
CA VAL A 76 1.09 11.82 -11.31
C VAL A 76 1.46 11.42 -9.89
N LEU A 77 2.14 10.29 -9.70
CA LEU A 77 2.53 9.80 -8.38
C LEU A 77 3.53 10.74 -7.68
N SER A 78 4.42 11.39 -8.44
CA SER A 78 5.37 12.36 -7.88
C SER A 78 4.66 13.52 -7.19
N THR A 79 3.54 13.99 -7.75
CA THR A 79 2.74 15.07 -7.15
C THR A 79 2.03 14.61 -5.87
N GLN A 80 1.70 13.31 -5.78
CA GLN A 80 1.00 12.74 -4.61
C GLN A 80 1.94 12.41 -3.45
N LEU A 81 3.24 12.24 -3.72
CA LEU A 81 4.24 11.78 -2.74
C LEU A 81 5.25 12.87 -2.34
N GLU A 82 4.95 14.15 -2.59
CA GLU A 82 5.85 15.28 -2.25
C GLU A 82 6.23 15.31 -0.75
N ASP A 83 5.28 14.94 0.13
CA ASP A 83 5.53 14.87 1.57
C ASP A 83 6.49 13.74 1.94
N ILE A 84 6.43 12.60 1.24
CA ILE A 84 7.39 11.50 1.43
C ILE A 84 8.78 11.92 0.97
N ASP A 85 8.87 12.65 -0.15
CA ASP A 85 10.14 13.20 -0.64
C ASP A 85 10.77 14.14 0.38
N SER A 86 9.98 14.96 1.07
CA SER A 86 10.51 15.83 2.13
C SER A 86 11.15 15.03 3.27
N GLU A 87 10.76 13.80 3.49
CA GLU A 87 11.15 13.02 4.67
C GLU A 87 12.31 12.09 4.36
N ILE A 88 12.36 11.58 3.13
CA ILE A 88 13.59 11.01 2.55
C ILE A 88 14.72 12.05 2.59
N LYS A 89 14.44 13.33 2.26
CA LYS A 89 15.42 14.43 2.36
C LYS A 89 15.93 14.64 3.78
N LYS A 90 15.05 14.61 4.78
CA LYS A 90 15.45 14.73 6.20
C LYS A 90 16.33 13.55 6.66
N GLY A 91 16.14 12.37 6.10
CA GLY A 91 16.87 11.13 6.41
C GLY A 91 18.34 11.06 5.94
N ARG A 92 18.97 12.15 5.48
CA ARG A 92 20.34 12.20 4.92
C ARG A 92 20.59 11.41 3.63
N LEU A 93 19.54 10.80 3.04
CA LEU A 93 19.57 10.20 1.70
C LEU A 93 19.51 11.25 0.55
N ASP A 94 19.35 12.52 0.96
CA ASP A 94 19.04 13.75 0.23
C ASP A 94 19.74 13.94 -1.14
N SER A 95 21.07 14.02 -1.19
CA SER A 95 21.75 14.48 -2.43
C SER A 95 21.84 13.44 -3.54
N GLN A 96 21.92 12.15 -3.18
CA GLN A 96 22.16 11.09 -4.16
C GLN A 96 20.86 10.60 -4.78
N TYR A 97 19.80 10.46 -3.99
CA TYR A 97 18.52 9.94 -4.49
C TYR A 97 17.85 10.88 -5.50
N PHE A 98 17.75 12.18 -5.17
CA PHE A 98 17.11 13.16 -6.06
C PHE A 98 17.87 13.34 -7.38
N SER A 99 19.20 13.41 -7.33
CA SER A 99 20.02 13.52 -8.54
C SER A 99 19.93 12.27 -9.41
N VAL A 100 19.82 11.09 -8.80
CA VAL A 100 19.61 9.82 -9.51
C VAL A 100 18.25 9.78 -10.21
N GLU A 101 17.18 10.18 -9.54
CA GLU A 101 15.84 10.23 -10.14
C GLU A 101 15.80 11.20 -11.33
N GLU A 102 16.35 12.41 -11.18
CA GLU A 102 16.45 13.39 -12.25
C GLU A 102 17.30 12.87 -13.43
N ASN A 103 18.42 12.22 -13.15
CA ASN A 103 19.27 11.62 -14.18
C ASN A 103 18.53 10.54 -14.97
N ILE A 104 17.83 9.62 -14.28
CA ILE A 104 17.07 8.53 -14.93
C ILE A 104 15.98 9.10 -15.84
N ARG A 105 15.19 10.05 -15.35
CA ARG A 105 14.15 10.72 -16.15
C ARG A 105 14.75 11.38 -17.39
N ASN A 106 15.89 12.05 -17.24
CA ASN A 106 16.56 12.71 -18.35
C ASN A 106 17.16 11.73 -19.37
N GLN A 107 17.76 10.63 -18.91
CA GLN A 107 18.26 9.54 -19.76
C GLN A 107 17.13 8.92 -20.58
N PHE A 108 16.02 8.57 -19.93
CA PHE A 108 14.84 8.04 -20.61
C PHE A 108 14.25 9.05 -21.62
N ARG A 109 14.15 10.34 -21.24
CA ARG A 109 13.71 11.39 -22.17
C ARG A 109 14.59 11.45 -23.43
N LYS A 110 15.91 11.31 -23.27
CA LYS A 110 16.84 11.31 -24.40
C LYS A 110 16.74 10.06 -25.26
N TYR A 111 16.39 8.91 -24.67
CA TYR A 111 16.03 7.71 -25.43
C TYR A 111 14.75 7.94 -26.25
N MET A 112 13.69 8.49 -25.64
CA MET A 112 12.43 8.78 -26.33
C MET A 112 12.59 9.82 -27.46
N ASP A 113 13.46 10.81 -27.27
CA ASP A 113 13.86 11.78 -28.30
C ASP A 113 14.34 11.10 -29.60
N ILE A 114 14.95 9.90 -29.53
CA ILE A 114 15.38 9.12 -30.71
C ILE A 114 14.16 8.50 -31.39
N LEU A 115 13.26 7.88 -30.61
CA LEU A 115 12.05 7.22 -31.11
C LEU A 115 11.03 8.21 -31.70
N GLU A 116 11.10 9.48 -31.31
CA GLU A 116 10.25 10.56 -31.80
C GLU A 116 10.88 11.38 -32.93
N ALA A 117 12.20 11.24 -33.15
CA ALA A 117 12.91 12.03 -34.14
C ALA A 117 12.57 11.65 -35.58
N LYS A 118 12.39 12.68 -36.42
CA LYS A 118 12.43 12.54 -37.89
C LYS A 118 13.78 12.00 -38.33
N GLN A 119 13.81 11.26 -39.43
CA GLN A 119 15.00 10.55 -39.90
C GLN A 119 16.27 11.42 -39.96
N GLN A 120 16.16 12.63 -40.49
CA GLN A 120 17.28 13.59 -40.61
C GLN A 120 17.89 14.06 -39.28
N PHE A 121 17.22 13.85 -38.14
CA PHE A 121 17.69 14.25 -36.82
C PHE A 121 18.10 13.08 -35.93
N ARG A 122 17.86 11.83 -36.36
CA ARG A 122 18.09 10.65 -35.52
C ARG A 122 19.54 10.48 -35.13
N GLU A 123 20.48 10.62 -36.07
CA GLU A 123 21.91 10.52 -35.77
C GLU A 123 22.36 11.51 -34.69
N VAL A 124 21.91 12.75 -34.78
CA VAL A 124 22.21 13.79 -33.78
C VAL A 124 21.59 13.44 -32.43
N LYS A 125 20.34 12.96 -32.39
CA LYS A 125 19.66 12.56 -31.15
C LYS A 125 20.32 11.34 -30.51
N THR A 126 20.73 10.35 -31.30
CA THR A 126 21.47 9.16 -30.85
C THR A 126 22.78 9.56 -30.18
N ARG A 127 23.58 10.42 -30.83
CA ARG A 127 24.82 10.92 -30.22
C ARG A 127 24.57 11.66 -28.90
N LEU A 128 23.56 12.54 -28.87
CA LEU A 128 23.19 13.27 -27.66
C LEU A 128 22.77 12.33 -26.53
N PHE A 129 22.02 11.28 -26.83
CA PHE A 129 21.63 10.27 -25.85
C PHE A 129 22.84 9.52 -25.28
N VAL A 130 23.70 8.97 -26.13
CA VAL A 130 24.89 8.21 -25.70
C VAL A 130 25.80 9.09 -24.83
N GLU A 131 26.10 10.32 -25.27
CA GLU A 131 26.92 11.23 -24.47
C GLU A 131 26.27 11.59 -23.14
N HIS A 132 24.95 11.86 -23.15
CA HIS A 132 24.23 12.25 -21.95
C HIS A 132 24.14 11.11 -20.95
N PHE A 133 23.87 9.88 -21.41
CA PHE A 133 23.80 8.69 -20.58
C PHE A 133 25.11 8.49 -19.79
N ALA A 134 26.26 8.54 -20.47
CA ALA A 134 27.56 8.44 -19.82
C ALA A 134 27.84 9.60 -18.85
N LYS A 135 27.53 10.84 -19.23
CA LYS A 135 27.76 12.05 -18.40
C LYS A 135 26.90 12.12 -17.14
N THR A 136 25.74 11.47 -17.13
CA THR A 136 24.76 11.49 -16.04
C THR A 136 24.76 10.22 -15.20
N GLY A 137 25.87 9.47 -15.19
CA GLY A 137 26.06 8.30 -14.33
C GLY A 137 25.65 6.96 -14.95
N GLY A 138 24.91 6.97 -16.05
CA GLY A 138 24.47 5.75 -16.76
C GLY A 138 23.85 4.72 -15.82
N GLU A 139 24.32 3.48 -15.92
CA GLU A 139 23.88 2.36 -15.09
C GLU A 139 24.07 2.58 -13.58
N LYS A 140 25.04 3.42 -13.16
CA LYS A 140 25.29 3.67 -11.73
C LYS A 140 24.07 4.22 -11.00
N ASN A 141 23.21 4.96 -11.71
CA ASN A 141 21.96 5.46 -11.14
C ASN A 141 21.04 4.31 -10.68
N LEU A 142 20.95 3.25 -11.49
CA LEU A 142 20.13 2.08 -11.16
C LEU A 142 20.71 1.32 -9.96
N PHE A 143 22.05 1.20 -9.87
CA PHE A 143 22.69 0.61 -8.69
C PHE A 143 22.44 1.42 -7.42
N VAL A 144 22.49 2.76 -7.50
CA VAL A 144 22.16 3.60 -6.34
C VAL A 144 20.72 3.39 -5.89
N LEU A 145 19.75 3.28 -6.81
CA LEU A 145 18.36 2.95 -6.45
C LEU A 145 18.24 1.56 -5.82
N TYR A 146 18.89 0.56 -6.43
CA TYR A 146 18.92 -0.81 -5.91
C TYR A 146 19.49 -0.83 -4.49
N ASP A 147 20.67 -0.25 -4.26
CA ASP A 147 21.32 -0.23 -2.94
C ASP A 147 20.53 0.57 -1.90
N ALA A 148 19.82 1.61 -2.33
CA ALA A 148 18.92 2.39 -1.49
C ALA A 148 17.74 1.54 -0.99
N LEU A 149 17.13 0.74 -1.85
CA LEU A 149 15.98 -0.10 -1.50
C LEU A 149 16.40 -1.37 -0.74
N MET A 150 17.55 -1.94 -1.09
CA MET A 150 18.09 -3.12 -0.40
C MET A 150 18.76 -2.78 0.94
N GLY A 151 19.03 -1.50 1.22
CA GLY A 151 19.71 -1.08 2.44
C GLY A 151 21.21 -1.41 2.47
N THR A 152 21.80 -1.70 1.31
CA THR A 152 23.24 -2.00 1.12
C THR A 152 24.08 -0.75 0.88
N ASN A 153 23.45 0.42 0.92
CA ASN A 153 24.12 1.71 0.83
C ASN A 153 25.03 1.99 2.05
N SER A 154 25.91 2.99 1.93
CA SER A 154 26.89 3.36 2.96
C SER A 154 26.29 3.81 4.30
N PHE A 155 24.98 4.08 4.35
CA PHE A 155 24.26 4.52 5.54
C PHE A 155 23.54 3.38 6.26
N GLY A 156 23.47 2.19 5.64
CA GLY A 156 23.02 0.93 6.26
C GLY A 156 21.52 0.83 6.55
N GLU A 157 20.70 1.78 6.08
CA GLU A 157 19.25 1.76 6.24
C GLU A 157 18.56 1.75 4.87
N SER A 158 17.50 0.93 4.74
CA SER A 158 16.70 0.84 3.52
C SER A 158 15.73 2.02 3.42
N VAL A 159 15.63 2.63 2.24
CA VAL A 159 14.63 3.68 1.97
C VAL A 159 13.21 3.16 2.19
N LEU A 160 12.94 1.88 1.91
CA LEU A 160 11.63 1.28 2.16
C LEU A 160 11.27 1.32 3.65
N GLU A 161 12.23 1.05 4.53
CA GLU A 161 12.03 1.09 5.98
C GLU A 161 11.87 2.52 6.51
N VAL A 162 12.61 3.48 5.94
CA VAL A 162 12.43 4.91 6.25
C VAL A 162 11.03 5.36 5.88
N VAL A 163 10.57 5.05 4.66
CA VAL A 163 9.24 5.42 4.18
C VAL A 163 8.15 4.74 5.00
N GLU A 164 8.26 3.44 5.29
CA GLU A 164 7.29 2.70 6.09
C GLU A 164 7.07 3.36 7.47
N ARG A 165 8.16 3.76 8.15
CA ARG A 165 8.08 4.48 9.43
C ARG A 165 7.45 5.86 9.27
N TYR A 166 7.86 6.61 8.24
CA TYR A 166 7.34 7.96 7.99
C TYR A 166 5.84 7.97 7.75
N VAL A 167 5.35 7.06 6.89
CA VAL A 167 3.92 6.96 6.57
C VAL A 167 3.12 6.28 7.69
N ALA A 168 3.76 6.00 8.84
CA ALA A 168 3.18 5.32 10.00
C ALA A 168 2.41 4.05 9.60
N ARG A 169 3.01 3.22 8.73
CA ARG A 169 2.41 2.01 8.17
C ARG A 169 1.06 2.25 7.48
N ASN A 170 0.88 3.38 6.81
CA ASN A 170 -0.18 3.58 5.85
C ASN A 170 0.13 2.78 4.58
N ARG A 171 -0.59 1.66 4.40
CA ARG A 171 -0.41 0.74 3.27
C ARG A 171 -0.49 1.45 1.91
N ARG A 172 -1.47 2.33 1.69
CA ARG A 172 -1.70 2.97 0.39
C ARG A 172 -0.51 3.85 -0.02
N LEU A 173 -0.02 4.67 0.92
CA LEU A 173 1.15 5.51 0.67
C LEU A 173 2.42 4.69 0.43
N LEU A 174 2.57 3.54 1.11
CA LEU A 174 3.67 2.61 0.89
C LEU A 174 3.59 1.93 -0.49
N GLU A 175 2.40 1.48 -0.90
CA GLU A 175 2.12 0.92 -2.23
C GLU A 175 2.47 1.94 -3.33
N ASP A 176 1.99 3.19 -3.20
CA ASP A 176 2.27 4.27 -4.15
C ASP A 176 3.78 4.55 -4.27
N PHE A 177 4.51 4.54 -3.15
CA PHE A 177 5.97 4.66 -3.16
C PHE A 177 6.65 3.51 -3.92
N CYS A 178 6.24 2.27 -3.65
CA CYS A 178 6.76 1.09 -4.36
C CYS A 178 6.49 1.16 -5.87
N VAL A 179 5.29 1.61 -6.27
CA VAL A 179 4.96 1.82 -7.69
C VAL A 179 5.87 2.87 -8.33
N ARG A 180 6.07 4.02 -7.68
CA ARG A 180 6.99 5.05 -8.18
C ARG A 180 8.40 4.50 -8.39
N MET A 181 8.89 3.67 -7.48
CA MET A 181 10.21 3.05 -7.61
C MET A 181 10.28 2.09 -8.80
N LYS A 182 9.26 1.24 -8.94
CA LYS A 182 9.10 0.32 -10.08
C LYS A 182 9.10 1.06 -11.41
N GLU A 183 8.33 2.14 -11.52
CA GLU A 183 8.30 3.00 -12.70
C GLU A 183 9.67 3.62 -12.99
N LEU A 184 10.37 4.11 -11.95
CA LEU A 184 11.70 4.69 -12.10
C LEU A 184 12.73 3.67 -12.59
N PHE A 185 12.69 2.43 -12.08
CA PHE A 185 13.47 1.33 -12.64
C PHE A 185 13.12 1.05 -14.10
N CYS A 186 11.83 1.01 -14.46
CA CYS A 186 11.42 0.83 -15.85
C CYS A 186 12.04 1.90 -16.77
N LEU A 187 11.97 3.18 -16.39
CA LEU A 187 12.56 4.26 -17.18
C LEU A 187 14.07 4.09 -17.34
N GLY A 188 14.78 3.79 -16.25
CA GLY A 188 16.23 3.64 -16.26
C GLY A 188 16.70 2.39 -17.01
N LEU A 189 15.98 1.28 -16.91
CA LEU A 189 16.28 0.03 -17.63
C LEU A 189 16.01 0.17 -19.13
N ILE A 190 14.92 0.84 -19.52
CA ILE A 190 14.68 1.17 -20.94
C ILE A 190 15.83 2.01 -21.50
N ALA A 191 16.30 3.01 -20.75
CA ALA A 191 17.45 3.80 -21.16
C ALA A 191 18.75 2.97 -21.21
N LEU A 192 19.01 2.12 -20.21
CA LEU A 192 20.18 1.24 -20.19
C LEU A 192 20.22 0.29 -21.39
N LEU A 193 19.15 -0.45 -21.63
CA LEU A 193 19.08 -1.41 -22.74
C LEU A 193 19.11 -0.70 -24.09
N GLY A 194 18.51 0.48 -24.19
CA GLY A 194 18.69 1.35 -25.36
C GLY A 194 20.14 1.78 -25.58
N HIS A 195 20.88 2.08 -24.52
CA HIS A 195 22.30 2.42 -24.60
C HIS A 195 23.17 1.20 -25.01
N CYS A 196 22.93 0.03 -24.41
CA CYS A 196 23.57 -1.23 -24.79
C CYS A 196 23.38 -1.52 -26.28
N ALA A 197 22.14 -1.41 -26.78
CA ALA A 197 21.82 -1.63 -28.19
C ALA A 197 22.58 -0.73 -29.18
N LEU A 198 23.06 0.44 -28.74
CA LEU A 198 23.80 1.40 -29.55
C LEU A 198 25.32 1.27 -29.45
N THR A 199 25.82 0.77 -28.31
CA THR A 199 27.24 0.88 -27.93
C THR A 199 27.91 -0.46 -27.69
N GLN A 200 27.14 -1.53 -27.54
CA GLN A 200 27.60 -2.87 -27.18
C GLN A 200 27.03 -3.92 -28.15
N GLY A 201 27.53 -5.15 -28.05
CA GLY A 201 27.04 -6.30 -28.80
C GLY A 201 25.78 -6.91 -28.19
N GLN A 202 25.25 -7.93 -28.87
CA GLN A 202 24.11 -8.71 -28.41
C GLN A 202 24.43 -9.43 -27.08
N ASP A 203 25.65 -9.96 -26.94
CA ASP A 203 26.06 -10.72 -25.76
C ASP A 203 26.06 -9.84 -24.49
N GLU A 204 26.58 -8.61 -24.57
CA GLU A 204 26.56 -7.69 -23.42
C GLU A 204 25.15 -7.19 -23.09
N GLU A 205 24.27 -7.05 -24.08
CA GLU A 205 22.84 -6.74 -23.84
C GLU A 205 22.15 -7.88 -23.09
N ASP A 206 22.36 -9.12 -23.51
CA ASP A 206 21.79 -10.30 -22.87
C ASP A 206 22.32 -10.48 -21.44
N ASP A 207 23.61 -10.21 -21.19
CA ASP A 207 24.18 -10.19 -19.84
C ASP A 207 23.51 -9.14 -18.94
N LYS A 208 23.22 -7.95 -19.48
CA LYS A 208 22.54 -6.87 -18.75
C LYS A 208 21.07 -7.22 -18.46
N ILE A 209 20.41 -7.88 -19.39
CA ILE A 209 19.04 -8.40 -19.22
C ILE A 209 19.01 -9.41 -18.06
N LEU A 210 19.95 -10.37 -18.03
CA LEU A 210 20.05 -11.36 -16.97
C LEU A 210 20.38 -10.74 -15.60
N GLU A 211 21.34 -9.81 -15.55
CA GLU A 211 21.71 -9.11 -14.33
C GLU A 211 20.52 -8.34 -13.74
N TRP A 212 19.86 -7.52 -14.56
CA TRP A 212 18.83 -6.62 -14.08
C TRP A 212 17.49 -7.30 -13.84
N SER A 213 17.13 -8.35 -14.60
CA SER A 213 15.93 -9.13 -14.30
C SER A 213 15.99 -9.71 -12.88
N SER A 214 17.12 -10.30 -12.50
CA SER A 214 17.33 -10.85 -11.15
C SER A 214 17.30 -9.76 -10.07
N LYS A 215 17.94 -8.61 -10.29
CA LYS A 215 17.94 -7.49 -9.33
C LYS A 215 16.56 -6.88 -9.13
N ILE A 216 15.78 -6.75 -10.19
CA ILE A 216 14.41 -6.25 -10.11
C ILE A 216 13.52 -7.23 -9.35
N GLU A 217 13.63 -8.53 -9.61
CA GLU A 217 12.87 -9.54 -8.88
C GLU A 217 13.16 -9.49 -7.36
N GLU A 218 14.42 -9.27 -6.98
CA GLU A 218 14.83 -9.08 -5.59
C GLU A 218 14.20 -7.82 -4.97
N VAL A 219 14.28 -6.69 -5.67
CA VAL A 219 13.68 -5.42 -5.23
C VAL A 219 12.17 -5.56 -5.07
N GLU A 220 11.49 -6.17 -6.04
CA GLU A 220 10.05 -6.39 -6.00
C GLU A 220 9.64 -7.35 -4.87
N SER A 221 10.42 -8.40 -4.63
CA SER A 221 10.21 -9.32 -3.50
C SER A 221 10.34 -8.60 -2.16
N ARG A 222 11.33 -7.69 -2.04
CA ARG A 222 11.52 -6.87 -0.85
C ARG A 222 10.34 -5.92 -0.62
N MET A 223 9.89 -5.22 -1.67
CA MET A 223 8.71 -4.34 -1.62
C MET A 223 7.46 -5.10 -1.17
N LYS A 224 7.19 -6.25 -1.77
CA LYS A 224 6.06 -7.11 -1.41
C LYS A 224 6.11 -7.53 0.06
N THR A 225 7.28 -7.99 0.53
CA THR A 225 7.46 -8.39 1.93
C THR A 225 7.22 -7.23 2.90
N THR A 226 7.69 -6.02 2.57
CA THR A 226 7.44 -4.82 3.39
C THR A 226 5.95 -4.47 3.43
N ILE A 227 5.24 -4.54 2.31
CA ILE A 227 3.78 -4.31 2.24
C ILE A 227 3.03 -5.36 3.07
N GLU A 228 3.38 -6.65 2.93
CA GLU A 228 2.78 -7.73 3.71
C GLU A 228 3.03 -7.55 5.21
N SER A 229 4.23 -7.12 5.62
CA SER A 229 4.54 -6.79 7.02
C SER A 229 3.72 -5.60 7.53
N CYS A 230 3.58 -4.55 6.71
CA CYS A 230 2.74 -3.39 7.01
C CYS A 230 1.28 -3.80 7.23
N ILE A 231 0.74 -4.68 6.37
CA ILE A 231 -0.60 -5.23 6.53
C ILE A 231 -0.68 -6.07 7.81
N ALA A 232 0.25 -6.99 8.06
CA ALA A 232 0.20 -7.85 9.24
C ALA A 232 0.27 -7.07 10.57
N ALA A 233 0.97 -5.94 10.60
CA ALA A 233 1.13 -5.09 11.78
C ALA A 233 -0.04 -4.12 12.01
N PHE A 234 -1.08 -4.11 11.15
CA PHE A 234 -2.17 -3.15 11.24
C PHE A 234 -2.87 -3.09 12.60
N PRO A 235 -3.11 -4.19 13.35
CA PRO A 235 -3.83 -4.11 14.62
C PRO A 235 -3.08 -3.30 15.68
N GLU A 236 -1.76 -3.54 15.79
CA GLU A 236 -0.91 -2.82 16.75
C GLU A 236 -0.78 -1.35 16.35
N GLN A 237 -0.63 -1.06 15.06
CA GLN A 237 -0.59 0.32 14.58
C GLN A 237 -1.94 1.04 14.81
N ALA A 238 -3.06 0.39 14.50
CA ALA A 238 -4.39 0.97 14.67
C ALA A 238 -4.68 1.30 16.14
N LYS A 239 -4.19 0.49 17.08
CA LYS A 239 -4.27 0.77 18.52
C LYS A 239 -3.49 2.02 18.90
N LEU A 240 -2.27 2.17 18.39
CA LEU A 240 -1.44 3.36 18.63
C LEU A 240 -2.08 4.62 18.04
N ASP A 241 -2.56 4.53 16.80
CA ASP A 241 -3.21 5.64 16.12
C ASP A 241 -4.49 6.07 16.84
N ALA A 242 -5.35 5.11 17.22
CA ALA A 242 -6.57 5.41 17.96
C ALA A 242 -6.29 6.04 19.32
N LYS A 243 -5.22 5.60 20.00
CA LYS A 243 -4.76 6.22 21.26
C LYS A 243 -4.32 7.67 21.04
N HIS A 244 -3.52 7.93 20.01
CA HIS A 244 -3.04 9.28 19.69
C HIS A 244 -4.21 10.22 19.39
N LEU A 245 -5.13 9.80 18.51
CA LEU A 245 -6.29 10.59 18.12
C LEU A 245 -7.19 10.90 19.33
N LEU A 246 -7.32 9.98 20.28
CA LEU A 246 -8.04 10.25 21.53
C LEU A 246 -7.31 11.23 22.46
N GLN A 247 -5.98 11.26 22.46
CA GLN A 247 -5.18 12.15 23.30
C GLN A 247 -5.16 13.60 22.79
N GLU A 248 -5.20 13.79 21.47
CA GLU A 248 -5.16 15.12 20.85
C GLU A 248 -6.49 15.87 20.91
N LYS A 249 -7.59 15.17 21.21
CA LYS A 249 -8.92 15.76 21.21
C LYS A 249 -9.27 16.46 22.51
N GLU A 250 -9.80 17.68 22.37
CA GLU A 250 -10.49 18.41 23.43
C GLU A 250 -11.93 17.89 23.60
N GLU A 251 -12.70 18.46 24.55
CA GLU A 251 -14.04 18.01 24.96
C GLU A 251 -15.08 18.00 23.80
N GLU A 252 -15.03 16.96 22.97
CA GLU A 252 -16.05 16.63 21.96
C GLU A 252 -17.08 15.64 22.52
N ASN A 253 -18.29 15.64 21.95
CA ASN A 253 -19.32 14.66 22.25
C ASN A 253 -18.85 13.23 21.91
N LEU A 254 -19.12 12.26 22.78
CA LEU A 254 -18.75 10.84 22.60
C LEU A 254 -19.15 10.28 21.22
N GLN A 255 -20.33 10.65 20.71
CA GLN A 255 -20.80 10.14 19.41
C GLN A 255 -19.93 10.65 18.26
N ASP A 256 -19.61 11.94 18.25
CA ASP A 256 -18.80 12.56 17.20
C ASP A 256 -17.36 12.03 17.24
N THR A 257 -16.79 11.86 18.45
CA THR A 257 -15.48 11.24 18.64
C THR A 257 -15.45 9.81 18.12
N THR A 258 -16.52 9.03 18.37
CA THR A 258 -16.63 7.65 17.89
C THR A 258 -16.68 7.58 16.36
N GLN A 259 -17.45 8.48 15.73
CA GLN A 259 -17.59 8.56 14.28
C GLN A 259 -16.28 8.98 13.61
N GLN A 260 -15.59 9.98 14.14
CA GLN A 260 -14.30 10.42 13.60
C GLN A 260 -13.21 9.35 13.73
N LEU A 261 -13.18 8.61 14.85
CA LEU A 261 -12.29 7.44 15.01
C LEU A 261 -12.57 6.38 13.94
N LEU A 262 -13.85 6.07 13.70
CA LEU A 262 -14.23 5.12 12.66
C LEU A 262 -13.77 5.59 11.27
N GLU A 263 -14.04 6.86 10.92
CA GLU A 263 -13.65 7.43 9.63
C GLU A 263 -12.14 7.40 9.42
N PHE A 264 -11.36 7.71 10.45
CA PHE A 264 -9.90 7.59 10.42
C PHE A 264 -9.47 6.15 10.15
N LEU A 265 -10.00 5.18 10.90
CA LEU A 265 -9.65 3.76 10.77
C LEU A 265 -10.04 3.20 9.40
N VAL A 266 -11.24 3.52 8.91
CA VAL A 266 -11.70 3.11 7.57
C VAL A 266 -10.83 3.71 6.48
N LYS A 267 -10.43 4.98 6.61
CA LYS A 267 -9.59 5.65 5.61
C LYS A 267 -8.19 5.05 5.55
N LYS A 268 -7.57 4.76 6.70
CA LYS A 268 -6.18 4.25 6.76
C LYS A 268 -6.09 2.74 6.51
N TYR A 269 -7.12 2.00 6.92
CA TYR A 269 -7.18 0.54 6.88
C TYR A 269 -8.41 0.09 6.09
N ASP A 270 -8.43 0.45 4.80
CA ASP A 270 -9.59 0.31 3.91
C ASP A 270 -9.98 -1.15 3.61
N TRP A 271 -9.13 -2.11 3.93
CA TRP A 271 -9.39 -3.55 3.82
C TRP A 271 -10.02 -4.18 5.08
N VAL A 272 -10.34 -3.37 6.09
CA VAL A 272 -10.81 -3.85 7.41
C VAL A 272 -12.20 -3.30 7.73
N SER A 273 -13.08 -4.17 8.21
CA SER A 273 -14.35 -3.77 8.83
C SER A 273 -14.14 -3.49 10.31
N TRP A 274 -14.59 -2.33 10.76
CA TRP A 274 -14.31 -1.80 12.09
C TRP A 274 -15.58 -1.65 12.92
N SER A 275 -15.48 -1.89 14.23
CA SER A 275 -16.48 -1.50 15.22
C SER A 275 -15.78 -0.78 16.37
N VAL A 276 -16.14 0.48 16.55
CA VAL A 276 -15.56 1.40 17.54
C VAL A 276 -16.61 1.63 18.61
N ARG A 277 -16.27 1.42 19.88
CA ARG A 277 -17.12 1.81 21.02
C ARG A 277 -16.33 2.62 22.03
N LEU A 278 -16.89 3.78 22.40
CA LEU A 278 -16.40 4.59 23.51
C LEU A 278 -17.32 4.41 24.70
N ILE A 279 -16.76 4.13 25.86
CA ILE A 279 -17.50 3.95 27.11
C ILE A 279 -17.01 5.00 28.09
N ASN A 280 -17.92 5.88 28.52
CA ASN A 280 -17.59 6.90 29.49
C ASN A 280 -17.28 6.25 30.84
N HIS A 281 -16.06 6.43 31.31
CA HIS A 281 -15.63 6.00 32.63
C HIS A 281 -16.10 6.97 33.70
N SER A 282 -16.22 8.26 33.36
CA SER A 282 -16.80 9.28 34.23
C SER A 282 -18.31 9.12 34.37
N GLY A 283 -18.82 9.28 35.57
CA GLY A 283 -20.24 9.11 35.86
C GLY A 283 -20.56 9.30 37.34
N SER A 284 -21.82 9.62 37.64
CA SER A 284 -22.28 9.76 39.03
C SER A 284 -21.98 8.49 39.84
N THR A 285 -21.61 8.64 41.11
CA THR A 285 -21.29 7.54 42.04
C THR A 285 -22.33 6.41 42.01
N TYR A 286 -23.62 6.76 41.88
CA TYR A 286 -24.72 5.80 41.79
C TYR A 286 -24.70 4.94 40.51
N ARG A 287 -24.40 5.54 39.36
CA ARG A 287 -24.30 4.82 38.08
C ARG A 287 -23.09 3.89 38.07
N ASN A 288 -21.96 4.34 38.61
CA ASN A 288 -20.75 3.53 38.74
C ASN A 288 -20.99 2.32 39.66
N TRP A 289 -21.66 2.54 40.80
CA TRP A 289 -22.03 1.46 41.71
C TRP A 289 -22.96 0.43 41.05
N ARG A 290 -23.99 0.86 40.31
CA ARG A 290 -24.88 -0.06 39.57
C ARG A 290 -24.22 -0.77 38.39
N ALA A 291 -23.21 -0.15 37.78
CA ALA A 291 -22.47 -0.77 36.68
C ALA A 291 -21.54 -1.89 37.17
N GLY A 292 -21.08 -1.81 38.42
CA GLY A 292 -20.08 -2.72 39.00
C GLY A 292 -18.68 -2.47 38.45
N GLU A 293 -17.68 -3.13 39.03
CA GLU A 293 -16.27 -3.01 38.60
C GLU A 293 -16.05 -3.58 37.19
N HIS A 294 -16.77 -4.65 36.82
CA HIS A 294 -16.74 -5.27 35.49
C HIS A 294 -17.91 -4.81 34.62
N PHE A 295 -17.97 -3.50 34.37
CA PHE A 295 -19.08 -2.90 33.61
C PHE A 295 -19.04 -3.19 32.11
N HIS A 296 -17.95 -3.75 31.59
CA HIS A 296 -17.89 -4.31 30.24
C HIS A 296 -17.03 -5.57 30.22
N HIS A 297 -17.22 -6.41 29.20
CA HIS A 297 -16.41 -7.61 28.97
C HIS A 297 -16.38 -7.95 27.48
N VAL A 298 -15.24 -8.45 26.99
CA VAL A 298 -15.04 -8.84 25.59
C VAL A 298 -14.48 -10.27 25.54
N ALA A 299 -14.97 -11.07 24.61
CA ALA A 299 -14.43 -12.38 24.26
C ALA A 299 -14.24 -12.51 22.74
N GLY A 300 -13.47 -13.51 22.32
CA GLY A 300 -13.00 -13.68 20.95
C GLY A 300 -11.68 -12.96 20.67
N GLN A 301 -11.25 -13.04 19.41
CA GLN A 301 -10.02 -12.42 18.90
C GLN A 301 -10.29 -11.08 18.22
N ASN A 302 -9.27 -10.47 17.60
CA ASN A 302 -9.43 -9.30 16.72
C ASN A 302 -10.08 -8.07 17.37
N TRP A 303 -9.63 -7.75 18.57
CA TRP A 303 -9.99 -6.54 19.29
C TRP A 303 -8.83 -5.99 20.10
N PHE A 304 -8.89 -4.71 20.42
CA PHE A 304 -7.97 -4.06 21.36
C PHE A 304 -8.70 -3.00 22.18
N GLU A 305 -8.11 -2.66 23.32
CA GLU A 305 -8.60 -1.60 24.20
C GLU A 305 -7.55 -0.52 24.46
N VAL A 306 -8.05 0.70 24.67
CA VAL A 306 -7.28 1.85 25.17
C VAL A 306 -8.07 2.40 26.36
N LEU A 307 -7.47 2.28 27.54
CA LEU A 307 -8.16 2.57 28.81
C LEU A 307 -7.81 3.97 29.33
N GLN A 308 -8.81 4.60 29.95
CA GLN A 308 -8.66 5.81 30.77
C GLN A 308 -7.98 7.01 30.08
N VAL A 309 -8.15 7.14 28.77
CA VAL A 309 -7.76 8.37 28.04
C VAL A 309 -8.94 9.33 28.12
N ASN A 310 -8.74 10.51 28.73
CA ASN A 310 -9.80 11.51 28.94
C ASN A 310 -11.07 10.97 29.62
N ASN A 311 -10.91 10.07 30.60
CA ASN A 311 -12.00 9.34 31.28
C ASN A 311 -12.88 8.48 30.34
N ILE A 312 -12.33 8.02 29.22
CA ILE A 312 -13.02 7.15 28.27
C ILE A 312 -12.26 5.82 28.15
N ASN A 313 -13.01 4.73 28.09
CA ASN A 313 -12.50 3.43 27.67
C ASN A 313 -12.91 3.20 26.21
N LEU A 314 -11.92 3.09 25.33
CA LEU A 314 -12.11 2.72 23.94
C LEU A 314 -11.98 1.21 23.80
N VAL A 315 -12.94 0.59 23.12
CA VAL A 315 -12.88 -0.79 22.66
C VAL A 315 -13.11 -0.83 21.16
N VAL A 316 -12.08 -1.20 20.41
CA VAL A 316 -12.16 -1.43 18.97
C VAL A 316 -12.10 -2.92 18.70
N SER A 317 -12.95 -3.38 17.81
CA SER A 317 -12.89 -4.74 17.28
C SER A 317 -13.10 -4.71 15.78
N TYR A 318 -12.57 -5.70 15.09
CA TYR A 318 -12.46 -5.66 13.64
C TYR A 318 -12.57 -7.05 13.01
N SER A 319 -12.78 -7.08 11.70
CA SER A 319 -12.66 -8.29 10.87
C SER A 319 -12.17 -7.92 9.49
N THR A 320 -11.30 -8.75 8.91
CA THR A 320 -10.86 -8.62 7.51
C THR A 320 -11.75 -9.42 6.55
N LYS A 321 -12.63 -10.28 7.09
CA LYS A 321 -13.51 -11.17 6.32
C LYS A 321 -14.87 -11.26 7.02
N PRO A 322 -15.64 -10.16 7.08
CA PRO A 322 -16.89 -10.11 7.83
C PRO A 322 -17.90 -11.16 7.32
N GLN A 323 -18.47 -11.93 8.25
CA GLN A 323 -19.50 -12.93 7.96
C GLN A 323 -20.84 -12.55 8.61
N PRO A 324 -21.98 -12.99 8.04
CA PRO A 324 -23.29 -12.73 8.61
C PRO A 324 -23.42 -13.22 10.05
N VAL A 325 -24.04 -12.40 10.89
CA VAL A 325 -24.22 -12.70 12.32
C VAL A 325 -25.54 -13.46 12.52
N PRO A 326 -25.58 -14.53 13.33
CA PRO A 326 -26.82 -15.26 13.64
C PRO A 326 -27.72 -14.47 14.61
N ARG A 327 -28.37 -13.41 14.12
CA ARG A 327 -29.17 -12.45 14.90
C ARG A 327 -30.25 -13.12 15.75
N ASP A 328 -30.97 -14.09 15.21
CA ASP A 328 -32.06 -14.76 15.93
C ASP A 328 -31.56 -15.59 17.12
N CYS A 329 -30.41 -16.25 16.97
CA CYS A 329 -29.75 -16.96 18.05
C CYS A 329 -29.37 -16.00 19.18
N ILE A 330 -28.74 -14.86 18.84
CA ILE A 330 -28.35 -13.85 19.83
C ILE A 330 -29.58 -13.33 20.58
N ARG A 331 -30.66 -12.99 19.87
CA ARG A 331 -31.90 -12.52 20.50
C ARG A 331 -32.50 -13.56 21.44
N GLN A 332 -32.56 -14.82 21.03
CA GLN A 332 -33.05 -15.91 21.87
C GLN A 332 -32.22 -16.06 23.16
N VAL A 333 -30.89 -16.00 23.06
CA VAL A 333 -29.99 -16.02 24.22
C VAL A 333 -30.26 -14.84 25.15
N MET A 334 -30.41 -13.65 24.58
CA MET A 334 -30.66 -12.42 25.34
C MET A 334 -32.05 -12.34 25.97
N GLU A 335 -33.02 -13.09 25.46
CA GLU A 335 -34.35 -13.26 26.06
C GLU A 335 -34.39 -14.37 27.13
N GLY A 336 -33.47 -15.33 27.05
CA GLY A 336 -33.31 -16.43 28.00
C GLY A 336 -32.21 -16.16 29.02
N GLN A 337 -31.09 -16.87 28.86
CA GLN A 337 -29.97 -16.92 29.80
C GLN A 337 -29.29 -15.54 30.00
N GLY A 338 -29.22 -14.71 28.96
CA GLY A 338 -28.62 -13.38 29.01
C GLY A 338 -29.53 -12.28 29.60
N LYS A 339 -30.83 -12.52 29.73
CA LYS A 339 -31.84 -11.48 30.03
C LYS A 339 -31.61 -10.69 31.31
N LYS A 340 -31.02 -11.33 32.32
CA LYS A 340 -30.69 -10.71 33.62
C LYS A 340 -29.19 -10.72 33.91
N GLY A 341 -28.35 -11.17 32.98
CA GLY A 341 -26.90 -11.19 33.14
C GLY A 341 -26.30 -9.78 33.22
N ASN A 342 -25.16 -9.66 33.89
CA ASN A 342 -24.24 -8.53 33.73
C ASN A 342 -23.33 -8.79 32.50
N ALA A 343 -22.43 -7.85 32.19
CA ALA A 343 -21.59 -7.95 30.98
C ALA A 343 -20.79 -9.27 30.89
N PRO A 344 -20.03 -9.71 31.93
CA PRO A 344 -19.31 -10.99 31.88
C PRO A 344 -20.20 -12.21 31.61
N VAL A 345 -21.34 -12.32 32.31
CA VAL A 345 -22.26 -13.46 32.15
C VAL A 345 -22.86 -13.50 30.74
N VAL A 346 -23.21 -12.34 30.18
CA VAL A 346 -23.77 -12.27 28.82
C VAL A 346 -22.74 -12.73 27.79
N VAL A 347 -21.49 -12.27 27.91
CA VAL A 347 -20.42 -12.66 27.00
C VAL A 347 -20.12 -14.15 27.10
N GLU A 348 -19.99 -14.71 28.31
CA GLU A 348 -19.69 -16.14 28.52
C GLU A 348 -20.76 -17.04 27.87
N VAL A 349 -22.03 -16.67 27.97
CA VAL A 349 -23.12 -17.46 27.38
C VAL A 349 -23.10 -17.38 25.85
N LEU A 350 -22.86 -16.18 25.29
CA LEU A 350 -22.81 -15.97 23.85
C LEU A 350 -21.57 -16.60 23.21
N GLU A 351 -20.39 -16.46 23.81
CA GLU A 351 -19.14 -17.05 23.33
C GLU A 351 -19.25 -18.58 23.17
N LYS A 352 -19.87 -19.26 24.14
CA LYS A 352 -20.11 -20.72 24.08
C LYS A 352 -20.97 -21.15 22.90
N GLN A 353 -21.82 -20.26 22.38
CA GLN A 353 -22.72 -20.55 21.26
C GLN A 353 -22.20 -20.02 19.92
N LEU A 354 -21.28 -19.06 19.95
CA LEU A 354 -20.83 -18.28 18.79
C LEU A 354 -19.30 -18.39 18.65
N CYS A 355 -18.80 -19.60 18.42
CA CYS A 355 -17.38 -19.81 18.14
C CYS A 355 -16.97 -19.07 16.85
N GLY A 356 -15.84 -18.36 16.88
CA GLY A 356 -15.36 -17.54 15.77
C GLY A 356 -16.01 -16.17 15.66
N PHE A 357 -16.69 -15.70 16.71
CA PHE A 357 -17.26 -14.35 16.80
C PHE A 357 -16.64 -13.58 17.96
N VAL A 358 -16.45 -12.27 17.74
CA VAL A 358 -16.17 -11.32 18.81
C VAL A 358 -17.46 -10.95 19.49
N VAL A 359 -17.49 -11.05 20.81
CA VAL A 359 -18.64 -10.69 21.63
C VAL A 359 -18.22 -9.66 22.66
N HIS A 360 -18.88 -8.50 22.67
CA HIS A 360 -18.65 -7.46 23.65
C HIS A 360 -19.97 -7.05 24.29
N ALA A 361 -20.05 -7.07 25.62
CA ALA A 361 -21.17 -6.53 26.37
C ALA A 361 -20.75 -5.32 27.20
N VAL A 362 -21.58 -4.27 27.20
CA VAL A 362 -21.41 -3.05 27.98
C VAL A 362 -22.63 -2.84 28.86
N SER A 363 -22.44 -2.58 30.15
CA SER A 363 -23.51 -2.27 31.09
C SER A 363 -24.33 -1.07 30.62
N ARG A 364 -25.65 -1.21 30.63
CA ARG A 364 -26.59 -0.11 30.28
C ARG A 364 -26.47 1.11 31.20
N HIS A 365 -25.82 0.95 32.34
CA HIS A 365 -25.62 2.00 33.34
C HIS A 365 -24.43 2.92 33.04
N LYS A 366 -23.62 2.55 32.05
CA LYS A 366 -22.58 3.41 31.48
C LYS A 366 -23.11 4.11 30.23
N GLU A 367 -22.68 5.35 30.06
CA GLU A 367 -22.86 6.06 28.80
C GLU A 367 -21.85 5.51 27.80
N SER A 368 -22.33 5.20 26.59
CA SER A 368 -21.49 4.64 25.54
C SER A 368 -21.97 5.08 24.18
N ALA A 369 -21.04 5.33 23.27
CA ALA A 369 -21.29 5.53 21.85
C ALA A 369 -20.66 4.40 21.03
N ALA A 370 -21.24 4.10 19.87
CA ALA A 370 -20.74 3.08 18.96
C ALA A 370 -20.91 3.53 17.50
N ALA A 371 -19.93 3.19 16.66
CA ALA A 371 -19.97 3.34 15.21
C ALA A 371 -19.27 2.13 14.57
N TRP A 372 -19.66 1.76 13.37
CA TRP A 372 -19.07 0.61 12.66
C TRP A 372 -19.11 0.77 11.14
N SER A 373 -18.23 0.07 10.45
CA SER A 373 -18.15 -0.01 8.98
C SER A 373 -18.48 -1.39 8.43
N PHE A 374 -18.95 -2.30 9.28
CA PHE A 374 -19.38 -3.63 8.85
C PHE A 374 -20.57 -3.57 7.89
N PRO A 375 -20.66 -4.51 6.93
CA PRO A 375 -21.88 -4.72 6.13
C PRO A 375 -23.11 -4.97 7.01
N GLU A 376 -24.30 -4.64 6.50
CA GLU A 376 -25.57 -4.59 7.24
C GLU A 376 -25.88 -5.87 8.06
N ASP A 377 -25.57 -7.05 7.53
CA ASP A 377 -25.85 -8.33 8.20
C ASP A 377 -24.66 -8.91 8.99
N CYS A 378 -23.49 -8.28 8.91
CA CYS A 378 -22.26 -8.79 9.50
C CYS A 378 -21.95 -8.19 10.88
N HIS A 379 -22.84 -7.36 11.42
CA HIS A 379 -22.66 -6.73 12.72
C HIS A 379 -23.98 -6.59 13.48
N TYR A 380 -23.92 -6.97 14.75
CA TYR A 380 -25.03 -6.85 15.69
C TYR A 380 -24.66 -5.85 16.76
N TRP A 381 -25.43 -4.78 16.90
CA TRP A 381 -25.35 -3.86 18.03
C TRP A 381 -26.75 -3.50 18.52
N GLU A 382 -27.18 -4.13 19.60
CA GLU A 382 -28.52 -3.91 20.18
C GLU A 382 -28.45 -3.67 21.70
N ARG A 383 -29.40 -2.86 22.18
CA ARG A 383 -29.59 -2.60 23.62
C ARG A 383 -30.57 -3.62 24.20
N HIS A 384 -30.11 -4.38 25.17
CA HIS A 384 -30.92 -5.32 25.94
C HIS A 384 -31.19 -4.80 27.36
N LYS A 385 -31.91 -5.60 28.15
CA LYS A 385 -32.41 -5.20 29.47
C LYS A 385 -31.31 -4.68 30.41
N ASN A 386 -30.13 -5.28 30.43
CA ASN A 386 -29.05 -4.91 31.36
C ASN A 386 -27.76 -4.45 30.65
N VAL A 387 -27.61 -4.75 29.38
CA VAL A 387 -26.38 -4.50 28.62
C VAL A 387 -26.70 -4.09 27.18
N SER A 388 -25.80 -3.35 26.55
CA SER A 388 -25.67 -3.30 25.09
C SER A 388 -24.74 -4.42 24.65
N VAL A 389 -25.08 -5.12 23.58
CA VAL A 389 -24.30 -6.26 23.07
C VAL A 389 -23.83 -5.95 21.65
N CYS A 390 -22.54 -6.14 21.41
CA CYS A 390 -21.91 -6.15 20.11
C CYS A 390 -21.52 -7.58 19.73
N VAL A 391 -21.85 -8.03 18.52
CA VAL A 391 -21.35 -9.28 17.94
C VAL A 391 -20.99 -9.09 16.48
N HIS A 392 -19.84 -9.60 16.06
CA HIS A 392 -19.44 -9.76 14.65
C HIS A 392 -18.46 -10.93 14.52
N SER A 393 -18.27 -11.45 13.31
CA SER A 393 -17.25 -12.50 13.08
C SER A 393 -15.85 -11.98 13.38
N GLU A 394 -14.95 -12.85 13.81
CA GLU A 394 -13.52 -12.53 13.93
C GLU A 394 -12.92 -12.04 12.61
#